data_AF-A0A812KJL8-F1
#
_entry.id   AF-A0A812KJL8-F1
#
_cell.length_a   1.000
_cell.length_b   1.000
_cell.length_c   1.000
_cell.angle_alpha   90.00
_cell.angle_beta   90.00
_cell.angle_gamma   90.00
#
_symmetry.space_group_name_H-M   'P 1'
#
loop_
_entity.id
_entity.type
_entity.pdbx_description
1 polymer ?
#
loop_
_entity_poly.entity_id
_entity_poly.type
_entity_poly.pdbx_seq_one_letter_code
_entity_poly.pdbx_strand_id
1 'polypeptide(L)'
;MLRVYSMSGEELCATPAEELTDVKALKQQLQSACGCSRFRQKLLHQGRVLNDGECLQGCCIDLDFVLLPFCNTKRRPRCYEL
;
A
#
# COMPACT_ATOMS: atom_id res chain seq x y z
N MET A 1 8.63 -10.49 -12.58
CA MET A 1 7.91 -10.76 -11.33
C MET A 1 8.02 -9.55 -10.43
N LEU A 2 6.90 -9.08 -9.92
CA LEU A 2 6.78 -8.02 -8.93
C LEU A 2 6.69 -8.66 -7.54
N ARG A 3 7.52 -8.22 -6.61
CA ARG A 3 7.55 -8.78 -5.26
C ARG A 3 7.28 -7.69 -4.24
N VAL A 4 6.51 -8.03 -3.22
CA VAL A 4 6.14 -7.12 -2.15
C VAL A 4 6.66 -7.68 -0.85
N TYR A 5 7.51 -6.92 -0.18
CA TYR A 5 8.13 -7.25 1.10
C TYR A 5 7.56 -6.36 2.19
N SER A 6 7.36 -6.91 3.38
CA SER A 6 7.12 -6.12 4.59
C SER A 6 8.40 -5.43 5.03
N MET A 7 8.28 -4.44 5.93
CA MET A 7 9.43 -3.77 6.53
C MET A 7 10.33 -4.69 7.38
N SER A 8 9.86 -5.89 7.75
CA SER A 8 10.67 -6.92 8.41
C SER A 8 11.42 -7.82 7.40
N GLY A 9 11.23 -7.63 6.09
CA GLY A 9 11.84 -8.44 5.04
C GLY A 9 11.06 -9.72 4.69
N GLU A 10 9.87 -9.92 5.27
CA GLU A 10 8.99 -11.03 4.91
C GLU A 10 8.29 -10.76 3.57
N GLU A 11 8.33 -11.71 2.65
CA GLU A 11 7.61 -11.62 1.37
C GLU A 11 6.10 -11.80 1.59
N LEU A 12 5.33 -10.76 1.28
CA LEU A 12 3.87 -10.76 1.43
C LEU A 12 3.17 -11.27 0.17
N CYS A 13 3.75 -10.99 -1.00
CA CYS A 13 3.15 -11.33 -2.28
C CYS A 13 4.20 -11.32 -3.39
N ALA A 14 4.09 -12.27 -4.33
CA ALA A 14 4.81 -12.26 -5.59
C ALA A 14 3.82 -12.49 -6.73
N THR A 15 3.73 -11.54 -7.65
CA THR A 15 2.80 -11.60 -8.79
C THR A 15 3.50 -11.21 -10.09
N PRO A 16 3.12 -11.80 -11.23
CA PRO A 16 3.62 -11.36 -12.53
C PRO A 16 3.18 -9.92 -12.80
N ALA A 17 4.10 -9.10 -13.32
CA ALA A 17 3.81 -7.69 -13.60
C ALA A 17 2.86 -7.53 -14.79
N GLU A 18 2.70 -8.58 -15.59
CA GLU A 18 1.78 -8.66 -16.73
C GLU A 18 0.31 -8.73 -16.27
N GLU A 19 0.06 -9.21 -15.05
CA GLU A 19 -1.28 -9.33 -14.46
C GLU A 19 -1.74 -8.04 -13.76
N LEU A 20 -0.84 -7.08 -13.59
CA LEU A 20 -1.08 -5.85 -12.84
C LEU A 20 -0.90 -4.62 -13.73
N THR A 21 -1.95 -3.80 -13.79
CA THR A 21 -1.91 -2.53 -14.54
C THR A 21 -1.23 -1.43 -13.75
N ASP A 22 -1.68 -1.20 -12.51
CA ASP A 22 -1.27 -0.06 -11.70
C ASP A 22 -1.07 -0.45 -10.22
N VAL A 23 -0.47 0.45 -9.46
CA VAL A 23 -0.28 0.31 -8.01
C VAL A 23 -1.61 0.09 -7.28
N LYS A 24 -2.70 0.68 -7.77
CA LYS A 24 -4.05 0.49 -7.22
C LYS A 24 -4.52 -0.97 -7.34
N ALA A 25 -4.28 -1.64 -8.45
CA ALA A 25 -4.61 -3.05 -8.64
C ALA A 25 -3.84 -3.93 -7.65
N LEU A 26 -2.54 -3.66 -7.48
CA LEU A 26 -1.71 -4.37 -6.49
C LEU A 26 -2.21 -4.17 -5.06
N LYS A 27 -2.56 -2.93 -4.67
CA LYS A 27 -3.15 -2.66 -3.34
C LYS A 27 -4.48 -3.36 -3.11
N GLN A 28 -5.30 -3.53 -4.16
CA GLN A 28 -6.55 -4.29 -4.06
C GLN A 28 -6.29 -5.77 -3.84
N GLN A 29 -5.32 -6.36 -4.53
CA GLN A 29 -4.92 -7.75 -4.27
C GLN A 29 -4.39 -7.93 -2.84
N LEU A 30 -3.50 -7.03 -2.39
CA LEU A 30 -3.00 -7.04 -1.02
C LEU A 30 -4.10 -6.82 0.01
N GLN A 31 -5.15 -6.05 -0.32
CA GLN A 31 -6.30 -5.91 0.56
C GLN A 31 -7.04 -7.23 0.74
N SER A 32 -7.23 -8.00 -0.34
CA SER A 32 -7.84 -9.33 -0.27
C SER A 32 -6.96 -10.34 0.47
N ALA A 33 -5.64 -10.29 0.28
CA ALA A 33 -4.69 -11.20 0.90
C ALA A 33 -4.45 -10.91 2.39
N CYS A 34 -4.25 -9.64 2.75
CA CYS A 34 -3.86 -9.22 4.10
C CYS A 34 -5.02 -8.65 4.94
N GLY A 35 -6.23 -8.54 4.38
CA GLY A 35 -7.41 -7.96 5.06
C GLY A 35 -7.29 -6.45 5.39
N CYS A 36 -6.26 -5.78 4.88
CA CYS A 36 -5.96 -4.40 5.21
C CYS A 36 -6.54 -3.44 4.16
N SER A 37 -7.21 -2.36 4.57
CA SER A 37 -7.76 -1.37 3.64
C SER A 37 -6.67 -0.72 2.77
N ARG A 38 -6.89 -0.63 1.45
CA ARG A 38 -5.96 -0.02 0.48
C ARG A 38 -5.46 1.38 0.84
N PHE A 39 -6.26 2.17 1.57
CA PHE A 39 -5.90 3.53 1.99
C PHE A 39 -4.84 3.56 3.09
N ARG A 40 -4.71 2.45 3.82
CA ARG A 40 -3.68 2.29 4.84
C ARG A 40 -2.41 1.68 4.26
N GLN A 41 -2.43 1.23 3.01
CA GLN A 41 -1.29 0.59 2.37
C GLN A 41 -0.44 1.63 1.64
N LYS A 42 0.83 1.74 2.01
CA LYS A 42 1.85 2.44 1.24
C LYS A 42 2.79 1.41 0.61
N LEU A 43 3.00 1.57 -0.69
CA LEU A 43 4.01 0.82 -1.44
C LEU A 43 5.16 1.77 -1.73
N LEU A 44 6.37 1.32 -1.49
CA LEU A 44 7.58 2.09 -1.75
C LEU A 44 8.48 1.32 -2.71
N HIS A 45 9.13 2.03 -3.61
CA HIS A 45 10.22 1.50 -4.41
C HIS A 45 11.46 2.33 -4.10
N GLN A 46 12.50 1.69 -3.55
CA GLN A 46 13.75 2.38 -3.16
C GLN A 46 13.50 3.60 -2.26
N GLY A 47 12.57 3.49 -1.30
CA GLY A 47 12.19 4.57 -0.40
C GLY A 47 11.25 5.64 -0.99
N ARG A 48 10.94 5.60 -2.30
CA ARG A 48 9.94 6.49 -2.92
C ARG A 48 8.55 5.87 -2.81
N VAL A 49 7.60 6.62 -2.23
CA VAL A 49 6.19 6.21 -2.19
C VAL A 49 5.59 6.24 -3.59
N LEU A 50 4.99 5.12 -3.99
CA LEU A 50 4.30 5.00 -5.28
C LEU A 50 2.84 5.47 -5.16
N ASN A 51 2.41 6.26 -6.16
CA ASN A 51 1.02 6.69 -6.27
C ASN A 51 0.14 5.60 -6.89
N ASP A 52 -1.15 5.60 -6.54
CA ASP A 52 -2.13 4.61 -7.01
C ASP A 52 -2.20 4.49 -8.55
N GLY A 53 -1.91 5.58 -9.29
CA GLY A 53 -1.93 5.60 -10.75
C GLY A 53 -0.58 5.32 -11.44
N GLU A 54 0.48 4.97 -10.70
CA GLU A 54 1.75 4.58 -11.34
C GLU A 54 1.58 3.21 -12.02
N CYS A 55 2.06 3.13 -13.26
CA CYS A 55 2.00 1.92 -14.06
C CYS A 55 3.05 0.92 -13.54
N LEU A 56 2.61 -0.31 -13.29
CA LEU A 56 3.46 -1.42 -12.86
C LEU A 56 3.65 -2.48 -13.95
N GLN A 57 2.97 -2.30 -15.09
CA GLN A 57 2.89 -3.31 -16.12
C GLN A 57 4.26 -3.60 -16.76
N GLY A 58 4.67 -4.87 -16.73
CA GLY A 58 5.95 -5.33 -17.28
C GLY A 58 7.19 -4.97 -16.44
N CYS A 59 7.03 -4.31 -15.29
CA CYS A 59 8.14 -3.99 -14.40
C CYS A 59 8.47 -5.17 -13.46
N CYS A 60 9.73 -5.62 -13.45
CA CYS A 60 10.23 -6.55 -12.45
C CYS A 60 10.95 -5.79 -11.33
N ILE A 61 10.19 -5.35 -10.32
CA ILE A 61 10.71 -4.55 -9.20
C ILE A 61 10.27 -5.13 -7.85
N ASP A 62 11.09 -4.87 -6.83
CA ASP A 62 10.79 -5.20 -5.44
C ASP A 62 10.19 -3.96 -4.75
N LEU A 63 9.09 -4.16 -4.03
CA LEU A 63 8.35 -3.10 -3.36
C LEU A 63 8.30 -3.34 -1.85
N ASP A 64 8.51 -2.27 -1.08
CA ASP A 64 8.30 -2.29 0.36
C ASP A 64 6.85 -1.95 0.69
N PHE A 65 6.25 -2.72 1.59
CA PHE A 65 4.90 -2.56 2.09
C PHE A 65 4.91 -1.98 3.50
N VAL A 66 4.27 -0.83 3.64
CA VAL A 66 4.09 -0.14 4.91
C VAL A 66 2.60 0.02 5.19
N LEU A 67 2.15 -0.55 6.31
CA LEU A 67 0.79 -0.39 6.80
C LEU A 67 0.71 0.81 7.75
N LEU A 68 -0.05 1.83 7.37
CA LEU A 68 -0.32 2.99 8.21
C LEU A 68 -1.26 2.62 9.37
N PRO A 69 -1.06 3.17 10.57
CA PRO A 69 -2.01 3.01 11.67
C PRO A 69 -3.36 3.66 11.34
N PHE A 70 -4.43 3.24 12.02
CA PHE A 70 -5.72 3.92 11.89
C PHE A 70 -5.60 5.36 12.39
N CYS A 71 -6.12 6.32 11.62
CA CYS A 71 -6.19 7.70 12.06
C CYS A 71 -7.31 7.82 13.10
N ASN A 72 -6.94 8.08 14.36
CA ASN A 72 -7.92 8.28 15.41
C ASN A 72 -8.51 9.69 15.26
N THR A 73 -9.68 9.79 14.61
CA THR A 73 -10.43 11.05 14.53
C THR A 73 -11.05 11.34 15.89
N LYS A 74 -10.24 11.76 16.87
CA LYS A 74 -10.80 12.33 18.09
C LYS A 74 -11.54 13.60 17.67
N ARG A 75 -12.88 13.58 17.73
CA ARG A 75 -13.73 14.77 17.63
C ARG A 75 -13.15 15.79 18.59
N ARG A 76 -12.62 16.90 18.08
CA ARG A 76 -12.29 18.05 18.94
C ARG A 76 -13.58 18.42 19.70
N PRO A 77 -13.56 18.54 21.04
CA PRO A 77 -14.71 19.09 21.74
C PRO A 77 -14.98 20.48 21.13
N ARG A 78 -16.23 20.74 20.74
CA ARG A 78 -16.65 22.08 20.34
C ARG A 78 -16.31 22.99 21.51
N CYS A 79 -15.43 23.97 21.29
CA CYS A 79 -15.28 25.07 22.21
C CYS A 79 -16.63 25.78 22.27
N TYR A 80 -17.35 25.63 23.38
CA TYR A 80 -18.42 26.56 23.73
C TYR A 80 -17.68 27.73 24.39
N GLU A 81 -17.60 28.86 23.70
CA GLU A 81 -17.28 30.13 24.35
C GLU A 81 -18.49 30.54 25.20
N LEU A 82 -18.26 30.77 26.48
CA LEU A 82 -19.14 31.48 27.42
C LEU A 82 -18.43 32.77 27.82
#